data_AF-A0A2S7ZIQ2-F1
#
_entry.id   AF-A0A2S7ZIQ2-F1
#
_cell.length_a   1.000
_cell.length_b   1.000
_cell.length_c   1.000
_cell.angle_alpha   90.00
_cell.angle_beta   90.00
_cell.angle_gamma   90.00
#
_symmetry.space_group_name_H-M   'P 1'
#
loop_
_entity.id
_entity.type
_entity.pdbx_description
1 polymer ?
#
loop_
_entity_poly.entity_id
_entity_poly.type
_entity_poly.pdbx_seq_one_letter_code
_entity_poly.pdbx_strand_id
1 'polypeptide(L)'
;MKFNYGDTLRIRNELYTILGKIRYIDTHRRIWYKYKLVKHKNNAEFWISWNEKRDVYQFTKLCGKVIPSDMNVVHRSYQMAIGTRGDIDIDIGAFSRYEEYEDDKGTHILTIEKRVHTTEYSKGVYVDKKYVLLESNAEITKPILDKMDTVKKVRFIGPIIWFLANFFKNK
;
A
#
# COMPACT_ATOMS: atom_id res chain seq x y z
N MET A 1 -10.94 7.26 7.81
CA MET A 1 -11.70 5.97 7.86
C MET A 1 -10.69 4.83 7.79
N LYS A 2 -10.89 3.73 8.51
CA LYS A 2 -9.97 2.58 8.51
C LYS A 2 -10.58 1.43 7.72
N PHE A 3 -9.96 1.09 6.60
CA PHE A 3 -10.42 0.01 5.74
C PHE A 3 -9.82 -1.35 6.14
N ASN A 4 -10.42 -2.42 5.64
CA ASN A 4 -10.05 -3.81 5.87
C ASN A 4 -9.70 -4.53 4.56
N TYR A 5 -8.96 -5.63 4.71
CA TYR A 5 -8.69 -6.54 3.59
C TYR A 5 -10.01 -7.13 3.09
N GLY A 6 -10.24 -7.08 1.78
CA GLY A 6 -11.48 -7.51 1.14
C GLY A 6 -12.52 -6.40 0.94
N ASP A 7 -12.37 -5.24 1.59
CA ASP A 7 -13.24 -4.10 1.34
C ASP A 7 -13.10 -3.65 -0.12
N THR A 8 -14.21 -3.25 -0.74
CA THR A 8 -14.20 -2.59 -2.05
C THR A 8 -14.48 -1.11 -1.88
N LEU A 9 -13.63 -0.28 -2.51
CA LEU A 9 -13.75 1.16 -2.53
C LEU A 9 -14.17 1.61 -3.93
N ARG A 10 -15.15 2.51 -3.97
CA ARG A 10 -15.42 3.34 -5.13
C ARG A 10 -14.60 4.62 -4.99
N ILE A 11 -13.60 4.77 -5.86
CA ILE A 11 -12.77 5.97 -5.93
C ILE A 11 -13.14 6.69 -7.23
N ARG A 12 -13.80 7.84 -7.12
CA ARG A 12 -14.49 8.50 -8.25
C ARG A 12 -15.50 7.54 -8.88
N ASN A 13 -15.32 7.15 -10.15
CA ASN A 13 -16.25 6.27 -10.88
C ASN A 13 -15.72 4.84 -11.05
N GLU A 14 -14.68 4.46 -10.31
CA GLU A 14 -13.95 3.20 -10.51
C GLU A 14 -13.90 2.39 -9.21
N LEU A 15 -13.94 1.05 -9.34
CA LEU A 15 -13.96 0.12 -8.21
C LEU A 15 -12.58 -0.51 -7.97
N TYR A 16 -12.22 -0.60 -6.70
CA TYR A 16 -10.94 -1.13 -6.24
C TYR A 16 -11.12 -1.99 -5.00
N THR A 17 -10.57 -3.20 -4.96
CA THR A 17 -10.59 -4.04 -3.75
C THR A 17 -9.27 -3.95 -3.01
N ILE A 18 -9.34 -3.87 -1.68
CA ILE A 18 -8.17 -3.85 -0.81
C ILE A 18 -7.61 -5.26 -0.68
N LEU A 19 -6.45 -5.47 -1.29
CA LEU A 19 -5.70 -6.74 -1.18
C LEU A 19 -4.50 -6.64 -0.25
N GLY A 20 -4.17 -5.47 0.28
CA GLY A 20 -3.04 -5.33 1.18
C GLY A 20 -3.25 -4.20 2.16
N LYS A 21 -2.69 -4.36 3.35
CA LYS A 21 -2.71 -3.35 4.42
C LYS A 21 -1.39 -3.38 5.15
N ILE A 22 -0.78 -2.23 5.26
CA ILE A 22 0.43 -2.00 6.04
C ILE A 22 0.09 -1.01 7.14
N ARG A 23 0.51 -1.31 8.36
CA ARG A 23 0.49 -0.40 9.49
C ARG A 23 1.91 0.10 9.70
N TYR A 24 2.09 1.41 9.62
CA TYR A 24 3.38 2.04 9.84
C TYR A 24 3.42 2.78 11.19
N ILE A 25 4.63 2.99 11.68
CA ILE A 25 4.93 3.93 12.75
C ILE A 25 6.12 4.81 12.32
N ASP A 26 6.07 6.11 12.61
CA ASP A 26 7.22 7.00 12.42
C ASP A 26 8.07 7.13 13.69
N THR A 27 9.16 7.90 13.58
CA THR A 27 10.05 8.23 14.71
C THR A 27 9.37 9.04 15.82
N HIS A 28 8.22 9.66 15.54
CA HIS A 28 7.39 10.40 16.49
C HIS A 28 6.22 9.56 17.04
N ARG A 29 6.25 8.23 16.83
CA ARG A 29 5.22 7.27 17.25
C ARG A 29 3.84 7.49 16.63
N ARG A 30 3.74 8.25 15.54
CA ARG A 30 2.50 8.42 14.78
C ARG A 30 2.24 7.16 13.98
N ILE A 31 0.99 6.74 13.93
CA ILE A 31 0.58 5.50 13.28
C ILE A 31 -0.37 5.82 12.15
N TRP A 32 -0.10 5.28 10.97
CA TRP A 32 -1.00 5.36 9.83
C TRP A 32 -1.05 4.04 9.07
N TYR A 33 -1.95 3.99 8.09
CA TYR A 33 -2.16 2.84 7.25
C TYR A 33 -1.93 3.19 5.79
N LYS A 34 -1.31 2.25 5.07
CA LYS A 34 -1.19 2.26 3.62
C LYS A 34 -1.87 1.00 3.09
N TYR A 35 -2.69 1.14 2.06
CA TYR A 35 -3.52 0.05 1.54
C TYR A 35 -3.18 -0.23 0.09
N LYS A 36 -2.97 -1.51 -0.25
CA LYS A 36 -2.83 -1.98 -1.63
C LYS A 36 -4.22 -2.18 -2.23
N LEU A 37 -4.46 -1.54 -3.35
CA LEU A 37 -5.71 -1.55 -4.09
C LEU A 37 -5.52 -2.29 -5.41
N VAL A 38 -6.47 -3.12 -5.79
CA VAL A 38 -6.54 -3.73 -7.13
C VAL A 38 -7.79 -3.27 -7.85
N LYS A 39 -7.59 -2.62 -9.00
CA LYS A 39 -8.67 -2.09 -9.83
C LYS A 39 -9.44 -3.21 -10.49
N HIS A 40 -10.77 -3.21 -10.39
CA HIS A 40 -11.64 -4.26 -10.94
C HIS A 40 -11.50 -4.41 -12.46
N LYS A 41 -11.43 -3.27 -13.17
CA LYS A 41 -11.45 -3.22 -14.65
C LYS A 41 -10.28 -3.95 -15.31
N ASN A 42 -9.10 -3.90 -14.72
CA ASN A 42 -7.86 -4.36 -15.38
C ASN A 42 -6.81 -4.94 -14.42
N ASN A 43 -7.18 -5.19 -13.17
CA ASN A 43 -6.31 -5.70 -12.12
C ASN A 43 -5.06 -4.85 -11.84
N ALA A 44 -5.03 -3.59 -12.29
CA ALA A 44 -3.92 -2.70 -12.02
C ALA A 44 -3.84 -2.38 -10.52
N GLU A 45 -2.61 -2.37 -10.01
CA GLU A 45 -2.33 -2.15 -8.59
C GLU A 45 -2.10 -0.67 -8.31
N PHE A 46 -2.67 -0.20 -7.21
CA PHE A 46 -2.56 1.16 -6.69
C PHE A 46 -2.37 1.11 -5.18
N TRP A 47 -2.06 2.25 -4.59
CA TRP A 47 -1.92 2.42 -3.16
C TRP A 47 -2.72 3.63 -2.70
N ILE A 48 -3.27 3.53 -1.49
CA ILE A 48 -3.95 4.65 -0.85
C ILE A 48 -3.50 4.80 0.61
N SER A 49 -3.21 6.03 1.01
CA SER A 49 -2.88 6.40 2.40
C SER A 49 -3.57 7.70 2.79
N TRP A 50 -3.94 7.82 4.05
CA TRP A 50 -4.58 9.02 4.56
C TRP A 50 -3.54 10.07 4.94
N ASN A 51 -3.66 11.28 4.41
CA ASN A 51 -2.85 12.43 4.79
C ASN A 51 -3.65 13.30 5.78
N GLU A 52 -3.38 13.14 7.07
CA GLU A 52 -4.10 13.84 8.14
C GLU A 52 -3.97 15.37 8.07
N LYS A 53 -2.81 15.88 7.62
CA LYS A 53 -2.57 17.33 7.58
C LYS A 53 -3.43 18.04 6.55
N ARG A 54 -3.73 17.37 5.44
CA ARG A 54 -4.51 17.93 4.33
C ARG A 54 -5.95 17.44 4.28
N ASP A 55 -6.34 16.52 5.17
CA ASP A 55 -7.66 15.87 5.19
C ASP A 55 -8.02 15.22 3.82
N VAL A 56 -7.02 14.64 3.14
CA VAL A 56 -7.17 13.99 1.83
C VAL A 56 -6.45 12.64 1.78
N TYR A 57 -6.81 11.82 0.80
CA TYR A 57 -6.10 10.59 0.51
C TYR A 57 -5.00 10.82 -0.53
N GLN A 58 -3.81 10.30 -0.29
CA GLN A 58 -2.79 10.07 -1.31
C GLN A 58 -3.18 8.82 -2.10
N PHE A 59 -3.41 8.95 -3.40
CA PHE A 59 -3.71 7.83 -4.28
C PHE A 59 -2.61 7.67 -5.32
N THR A 60 -1.80 6.63 -5.18
CA THR A 60 -0.56 6.45 -5.95
C THR A 60 -0.51 5.11 -6.67
N LYS A 61 0.40 5.01 -7.63
CA LYS A 61 0.74 3.80 -8.36
C LYS A 61 2.26 3.72 -8.48
N LEU A 62 2.80 2.51 -8.34
CA LEU A 62 4.22 2.25 -8.57
C LEU A 62 4.62 2.69 -9.98
N CYS A 63 5.80 3.30 -10.08
CA CYS A 63 6.39 3.73 -11.34
C CYS A 63 7.87 3.37 -11.38
N GLY A 64 8.48 3.51 -12.57
CA GLY A 64 9.93 3.42 -12.70
C GLY A 64 10.66 4.52 -11.92
N LYS A 65 11.99 4.38 -11.83
CA LYS A 65 12.86 5.38 -11.23
C LYS A 65 12.61 6.76 -11.86
N VAL A 66 12.40 7.77 -11.03
CA VAL A 66 12.13 9.15 -11.44
C VAL A 66 13.04 10.10 -10.67
N ILE A 67 13.58 11.09 -11.38
CA ILE A 67 14.29 12.22 -10.77
C ILE A 67 13.26 13.35 -10.58
N PRO A 68 13.02 13.83 -9.35
CA PRO A 68 12.06 14.90 -9.09
C PRO A 68 12.69 16.28 -9.35
N SER A 69 13.08 16.58 -10.58
CA SER A 69 13.70 17.88 -10.93
C SER A 69 12.73 19.06 -10.76
N ASP A 70 11.45 18.82 -11.05
CA ASP A 70 10.42 19.86 -11.13
C ASP A 70 9.38 19.70 -10.01
N MET A 71 9.78 19.08 -8.89
CA MET A 71 8.90 18.85 -7.74
C MET A 71 9.59 19.24 -6.44
N ASN A 72 8.83 19.84 -5.53
CA ASN A 72 9.28 20.29 -4.23
C ASN A 72 9.09 19.20 -3.18
N VAL A 73 10.09 18.99 -2.33
CA VAL A 73 9.94 18.07 -1.20
C VAL A 73 9.03 18.70 -0.13
N VAL A 74 7.96 18.00 0.23
CA VAL A 74 6.97 18.48 1.21
C VAL A 74 6.98 17.68 2.51
N HIS A 75 7.44 16.43 2.47
CA HIS A 75 7.57 15.60 3.66
C HIS A 75 8.75 14.65 3.56
N ARG A 76 9.49 14.51 4.67
CA ARG A 76 10.52 13.50 4.87
C ARG A 76 10.33 12.87 6.24
N SER A 77 10.37 11.56 6.30
CA SER A 77 10.28 10.81 7.55
C SER A 77 10.95 9.44 7.43
N TYR A 78 11.14 8.80 8.56
CA TYR A 78 11.43 7.37 8.63
C TYR A 78 10.17 6.66 9.08
N GLN A 79 9.87 5.53 8.44
CA GLN A 79 8.71 4.70 8.75
C GLN A 79 9.13 3.24 8.93
N MET A 80 8.57 2.58 9.94
CA MET A 80 8.74 1.15 10.20
C MET A 80 7.40 0.43 10.05
N ALA A 81 7.40 -0.68 9.31
CA ALA A 81 6.22 -1.54 9.22
C ALA A 81 6.04 -2.31 10.53
N ILE A 82 4.93 -2.10 11.23
CA ILE A 82 4.59 -2.77 12.51
C ILE A 82 3.44 -3.77 12.38
N GLY A 83 2.96 -4.00 11.16
CA GLY A 83 1.95 -5.00 10.89
C GLY A 83 1.55 -5.00 9.43
N THR A 84 1.32 -6.19 8.89
CA THR A 84 0.90 -6.39 7.50
C THR A 84 -0.30 -7.34 7.44
N ARG A 85 -1.14 -7.19 6.42
CA ARG A 85 -2.23 -8.11 6.11
C ARG A 85 -2.48 -8.13 4.61
N GLY A 86 -2.63 -9.31 4.04
CA GLY A 86 -2.95 -9.49 2.63
C GLY A 86 -1.69 -9.69 1.77
N ASP A 87 -1.82 -9.37 0.49
CA ASP A 87 -0.79 -9.35 -0.55
C ASP A 87 0.18 -8.17 -0.34
N ILE A 88 1.12 -8.34 0.59
CA ILE A 88 2.12 -7.35 0.97
C ILE A 88 3.49 -8.04 1.03
N ASP A 89 4.44 -7.53 0.24
CA ASP A 89 5.82 -7.99 0.19
C ASP A 89 6.73 -7.11 1.07
N ILE A 90 6.39 -7.01 2.36
CA ILE A 90 7.13 -6.22 3.36
C ILE A 90 7.14 -6.99 4.68
N ASP A 91 8.34 -7.14 5.26
CA ASP A 91 8.51 -7.72 6.59
C ASP A 91 8.12 -6.75 7.71
N ILE A 92 7.59 -7.31 8.80
CA ILE A 92 7.41 -6.56 10.04
C ILE A 92 8.80 -6.20 10.60
N GLY A 93 8.98 -4.95 11.00
CA GLY A 93 10.28 -4.39 11.40
C GLY A 93 11.06 -3.77 10.23
N ALA A 94 10.59 -3.88 8.99
CA ALA A 94 11.24 -3.24 7.86
C ALA A 94 11.19 -1.71 7.98
N PHE A 95 12.35 -1.07 7.92
CA PHE A 95 12.52 0.38 7.93
C PHE A 95 12.68 0.94 6.52
N SER A 96 12.10 2.12 6.28
CA SER A 96 12.32 2.88 5.06
C SER A 96 12.41 4.37 5.35
N ARG A 97 13.25 5.07 4.58
CA ARG A 97 13.20 6.54 4.48
C ARG A 97 12.14 6.89 3.45
N TYR A 98 11.10 7.60 3.90
CA TYR A 98 10.00 8.08 3.09
C TYR A 98 10.25 9.54 2.73
N GLU A 99 10.10 9.85 1.44
CA GLU A 99 10.16 11.21 0.91
C GLU A 99 8.94 11.44 0.02
N GLU A 100 8.25 12.55 0.22
CA GLU A 100 7.12 12.98 -0.58
C GLU A 100 7.44 14.30 -1.26
N TYR A 101 7.13 14.35 -2.56
CA TYR A 101 7.33 15.48 -3.43
C TYR A 101 6.00 15.88 -4.06
N GLU A 102 5.81 17.18 -4.26
CA GLU A 102 4.65 17.77 -4.92
C GLU A 102 5.09 18.66 -6.08
N ASP A 103 4.27 18.73 -7.13
CA ASP A 103 4.43 19.78 -8.14
C ASP A 103 4.04 21.16 -7.57
N ASP A 104 4.39 22.24 -8.27
CA ASP A 104 4.11 23.61 -7.81
C ASP A 104 2.63 23.89 -7.53
N LYS A 105 1.73 23.11 -8.16
CA LYS A 105 0.28 23.21 -7.99
C LYS A 105 -0.25 22.34 -6.84
N GLY A 106 0.57 21.48 -6.24
CA GLY A 106 0.14 20.51 -5.23
C GLY A 106 -0.86 19.47 -5.74
N THR A 107 -0.93 19.25 -7.06
CA THR A 107 -1.89 18.34 -7.71
C THR A 107 -1.32 16.96 -7.94
N HIS A 108 -0.02 16.86 -8.23
CA HIS A 108 0.68 15.61 -8.46
C HIS A 108 1.63 15.32 -7.31
N ILE A 109 1.65 14.06 -6.89
CA ILE A 109 2.54 13.57 -5.85
C ILE A 109 3.51 12.54 -6.40
N LEU A 110 4.75 12.60 -5.93
CA LEU A 110 5.74 11.54 -6.08
C LEU A 110 6.19 11.13 -4.68
N THR A 111 6.09 9.83 -4.37
CA THR A 111 6.59 9.27 -3.12
C THR A 111 7.77 8.35 -3.42
N ILE A 112 8.83 8.46 -2.64
CA ILE A 112 10.03 7.63 -2.73
C ILE A 112 10.24 6.93 -1.40
N GLU A 113 10.23 5.59 -1.41
CA GLU A 113 10.54 4.76 -0.24
C GLU A 113 11.90 4.10 -0.44
N LYS A 114 12.91 4.54 0.32
CA LYS A 114 14.28 4.01 0.28
C LYS A 114 14.46 3.00 1.41
N ARG A 115 14.76 1.75 1.05
CA ARG A 115 15.11 0.64 1.95
C ARG A 115 16.58 0.26 1.74
N VAL A 116 17.07 -0.70 2.54
CA VAL A 116 18.48 -1.14 2.49
C VAL A 116 18.89 -1.63 1.10
N HIS A 117 18.02 -2.39 0.42
CA HIS A 117 18.32 -3.01 -0.88
C HIS A 117 17.47 -2.50 -2.04
N THR A 118 16.40 -1.78 -1.76
CA THR A 118 15.42 -1.37 -2.78
C THR A 118 15.03 0.08 -2.63
N THR A 119 14.68 0.72 -3.75
CA THR A 119 14.04 2.04 -3.73
C THR A 119 12.80 1.97 -4.61
N GLU A 120 11.65 2.23 -4.02
CA GLU A 120 10.38 2.25 -4.71
C GLU A 120 9.96 3.68 -4.99
N TYR A 121 9.45 3.90 -6.21
CA TYR A 121 8.93 5.17 -6.66
C TYR A 121 7.44 4.98 -6.95
N SER A 122 6.60 5.90 -6.48
CA SER A 122 5.18 5.92 -6.82
C SER A 122 4.74 7.31 -7.20
N LYS A 123 3.96 7.43 -8.27
CA LYS A 123 3.32 8.68 -8.70
C LYS A 123 1.83 8.63 -8.41
N GLY A 124 1.22 9.77 -8.16
CA GLY A 124 -0.20 9.82 -7.86
C GLY A 124 -0.76 11.22 -7.77
N VAL A 125 -1.93 11.31 -7.14
CA VAL A 125 -2.65 12.55 -6.88
C VAL A 125 -3.28 12.50 -5.49
N TYR A 126 -3.65 13.67 -4.98
CA TYR A 126 -4.56 13.76 -3.85
C TYR A 126 -6.01 13.53 -4.28
N VAL A 127 -6.79 12.86 -3.43
CA VAL A 127 -8.21 12.60 -3.63
C VAL A 127 -8.97 12.98 -2.37
N ASP A 128 -9.95 13.87 -2.52
CA ASP A 128 -10.80 14.25 -1.39
C ASP A 128 -11.55 13.04 -0.85
N LYS A 129 -11.74 13.03 0.47
CA LYS A 129 -12.47 11.98 1.19
C LYS A 129 -13.87 11.70 0.62
N LYS A 130 -14.57 12.73 0.13
CA LYS A 130 -15.92 12.59 -0.47
C LYS A 130 -15.94 11.72 -1.74
N TYR A 131 -14.80 11.53 -2.40
CA TYR A 131 -14.66 10.69 -3.58
C TYR A 131 -14.17 9.27 -3.28
N VAL A 132 -14.01 8.91 -2.00
CA VAL A 132 -13.58 7.57 -1.56
C VAL A 132 -14.69 6.98 -0.70
N LEU A 133 -15.49 6.11 -1.32
CA LEU A 133 -16.67 5.51 -0.69
C LEU A 133 -16.47 4.01 -0.54
N LEU A 134 -16.97 3.44 0.55
CA LEU A 134 -17.08 1.98 0.69
C LEU A 134 -18.24 1.49 -0.19
N GLU A 135 -17.97 0.50 -1.04
CA GLU A 135 -18.97 -0.11 -1.92
C GLU A 135 -19.29 -1.51 -1.42
N SER A 136 -20.41 -1.65 -0.71
CA SER A 136 -20.81 -2.92 -0.07
C SER A 136 -21.37 -3.94 -1.06
N ASN A 137 -21.88 -3.50 -2.22
CA ASN A 137 -22.56 -4.35 -3.20
C ASN A 137 -21.71 -4.62 -4.46
N ALA A 138 -20.41 -4.35 -4.40
CA ALA A 138 -19.52 -4.63 -5.53
C ALA A 138 -19.32 -6.13 -5.71
N GLU A 139 -19.58 -6.62 -6.92
CA GLU A 139 -19.15 -7.96 -7.31
C GLU A 139 -17.63 -7.98 -7.47
N ILE A 140 -16.95 -8.83 -6.69
CA ILE A 140 -15.51 -9.01 -6.79
C ILE A 140 -15.21 -9.87 -8.02
N THR A 141 -14.37 -9.35 -8.93
CA THR A 141 -14.02 -10.06 -10.15
C THR A 141 -13.23 -11.34 -9.86
N LYS A 142 -13.40 -12.37 -10.71
CA LYS A 142 -12.67 -13.65 -10.57
C LYS A 142 -11.15 -13.48 -10.41
N PRO A 143 -10.45 -12.63 -11.18
CA PRO A 143 -9.01 -12.44 -10.99
C PRO A 143 -8.62 -11.89 -9.60
N ILE A 144 -9.48 -11.06 -8.99
CA ILE A 144 -9.26 -10.55 -7.64
C ILE A 144 -9.48 -11.67 -6.62
N LEU A 145 -10.52 -12.48 -6.78
CA LEU A 145 -10.76 -13.67 -5.95
C LEU A 145 -9.57 -14.64 -6.01
N ASP A 146 -9.04 -14.91 -7.20
CA ASP A 146 -7.88 -15.79 -7.40
C ASP A 146 -6.63 -15.25 -6.67
N LYS A 147 -6.40 -13.92 -6.71
CA LYS A 147 -5.35 -13.27 -5.91
C LYS A 147 -5.60 -13.46 -4.41
N MET A 148 -6.83 -13.25 -3.95
CA MET A 148 -7.19 -13.41 -2.54
C MET A 148 -6.96 -14.83 -2.04
N ASP A 149 -7.29 -15.84 -2.84
CA ASP A 149 -7.12 -17.24 -2.50
C ASP A 149 -5.64 -17.66 -2.53
N THR A 150 -4.86 -17.10 -3.45
CA THR A 150 -3.39 -17.28 -3.46
C THR A 150 -2.77 -16.80 -2.15
N VAL A 151 -3.14 -15.59 -1.68
CA VAL A 151 -2.65 -15.04 -0.40
C VAL A 151 -3.03 -15.92 0.78
N LYS A 152 -4.27 -16.43 0.82
CA LYS A 152 -4.71 -17.35 1.88
C LYS A 152 -3.87 -18.63 1.90
N LYS A 153 -3.64 -19.25 0.74
CA LYS A 153 -2.85 -20.48 0.61
C LYS A 153 -1.40 -20.29 1.07
N VAL A 154 -0.73 -19.24 0.58
CA VAL A 154 0.66 -18.94 0.96
C VAL A 154 0.78 -18.74 2.46
N ARG A 155 -0.16 -18.01 3.08
CA ARG A 155 -0.15 -17.75 4.51
C ARG A 155 -0.37 -19.01 5.37
N PHE A 156 -1.08 -20.01 4.84
CA PHE A 156 -1.33 -21.28 5.54
C PHE A 156 -0.17 -22.28 5.36
N ILE A 157 0.42 -22.33 4.17
CA ILE A 157 1.46 -23.31 3.82
C ILE A 157 2.86 -22.84 4.24
N GLY A 158 3.15 -21.53 4.19
CA GLY A 158 4.45 -20.95 4.53
C GLY A 158 5.00 -21.39 5.89
N PRO A 159 4.22 -21.31 6.99
CA PRO A 159 4.65 -21.79 8.30
C PRO A 159 4.96 -23.28 8.30
N ILE A 160 4.15 -24.10 7.62
CA ILE A 160 4.30 -25.57 7.58
C ILE A 160 5.62 -25.95 6.90
N ILE A 161 5.93 -25.34 5.76
CA ILE A 161 7.19 -25.58 5.04
C ILE A 161 8.39 -25.13 5.89
N TRP A 162 8.30 -23.99 6.57
CA TRP A 162 9.36 -23.51 7.47
C TRP A 162 9.59 -24.46 8.66
N PHE A 163 8.51 -24.96 9.27
CA PHE A 163 8.60 -25.96 10.34
C PHE A 163 9.28 -27.25 9.85
N LEU A 164 8.89 -27.77 8.68
CA LEU A 164 9.51 -28.97 8.11
C LEU A 164 11.00 -28.72 7.80
N ALA A 165 11.34 -27.59 7.17
CA ALA A 165 12.73 -27.26 6.82
C ALA A 165 13.65 -27.14 8.04
N ASN A 166 13.17 -26.58 9.16
CA ASN A 166 13.93 -26.49 10.41
C ASN A 166 13.98 -27.82 11.16
N PHE A 167 12.95 -28.66 11.07
CA PHE A 167 12.94 -29.99 11.69
C PHE A 167 13.95 -30.95 11.06
N PHE A 168 14.11 -30.90 9.72
CA PHE A 168 15.09 -31.74 9.01
C PHE A 168 16.52 -31.20 9.02
N LYS A 169 16.75 -29.93 9.39
CA LYS A 169 18.10 -29.35 9.56
C LYS A 169 18.77 -29.68 10.90
N ASN A 170 17.99 -30.13 11.89
CA ASN A 170 18.48 -30.47 13.24
C ASN A 170 18.68 -31.98 13.45
N LYS A 171 18.82 -32.75 12.37
CA LYS A 171 19.28 -34.16 12.36
C LYS A 171 20.60 -34.24 11.61
#